data_AF-A0A1Z8ZKG0-F1
#
_entry.id   AF-A0A1Z8ZKG0-F1
#
_cell.length_a   1.000
_cell.length_b   1.000
_cell.length_c   1.000
_cell.angle_alpha   90.00
_cell.angle_beta   90.00
_cell.angle_gamma   90.00
#
_symmetry.space_group_name_H-M   'P 1'
#
loop_
_entity.id
_entity.type
_entity.pdbx_description
1 polymer ?
#
loop_
_entity_poly.entity_id
_entity_poly.type
_entity_poly.pdbx_seq_one_letter_code
_entity_poly.pdbx_strand_id
1 'polypeptide(L)'
;MNALCALSISKVALATPYHQALNDHEIEFLAKTGIEVVHEQGLGIGSGGGQEDIQIAQTPRSTILNHILSADRPEADAIVVSCTDFPVLNLIHDVECRIGKPVITSNQATFWAALRAAGIDDKLNGMGVLLSQ
;
A
#
# COMPACT_ATOMS: atom_id res chain seq x y z
N MET A 1 -3.31 3.57 -9.58
CA MET A 1 -3.23 2.87 -10.88
C MET A 1 -1.91 3.08 -11.60
N ASN A 2 -1.53 4.30 -12.01
CA ASN A 2 -0.31 4.55 -12.79
C ASN A 2 0.97 3.92 -12.19
N ALA A 3 1.14 3.98 -10.86
CA ALA A 3 2.27 3.34 -10.19
C ALA A 3 2.31 1.81 -10.36
N LEU A 4 1.15 1.13 -10.29
CA LEU A 4 1.05 -0.32 -10.51
C LEU A 4 1.37 -0.66 -11.98
N CYS A 5 0.84 0.13 -12.91
CA CYS A 5 1.12 -0.04 -14.33
C CYS A 5 2.60 0.17 -14.67
N ALA A 6 3.25 1.16 -14.06
CA ALA A 6 4.68 1.44 -14.26
C ALA A 6 5.58 0.27 -13.84
N LEU A 7 5.12 -0.54 -12.88
CA LEU A 7 5.81 -1.74 -12.40
C LEU A 7 5.26 -3.03 -13.01
N SER A 8 4.35 -2.95 -13.98
CA SER A 8 3.69 -4.10 -14.61
C SER A 8 3.03 -5.07 -13.61
N ILE A 9 2.49 -4.54 -12.52
CA ILE A 9 1.81 -5.31 -11.46
C ILE A 9 0.36 -5.57 -11.86
N SER A 10 -0.09 -6.82 -11.67
CA SER A 10 -1.47 -7.23 -11.93
C SER A 10 -2.14 -7.94 -10.75
N LYS A 11 -1.34 -8.50 -9.83
CA LYS A 11 -1.81 -9.19 -8.63
C LYS A 11 -1.23 -8.56 -7.38
N VAL A 12 -2.07 -8.23 -6.41
CA VAL A 12 -1.64 -7.56 -5.18
C VAL A 12 -2.18 -8.24 -3.94
N ALA A 13 -1.38 -8.22 -2.87
CA ALA A 13 -1.89 -8.35 -1.52
C ALA A 13 -2.25 -6.96 -1.00
N LEU A 14 -3.45 -6.79 -0.45
CA LEU A 14 -3.94 -5.53 0.08
C LEU A 14 -3.79 -5.51 1.60
N ALA A 15 -3.11 -4.50 2.13
CA ALA A 15 -2.98 -4.25 3.57
C ALA A 15 -3.59 -2.89 3.89
N THR A 16 -4.60 -2.86 4.76
CA THR A 16 -5.33 -1.64 5.09
C THR A 16 -5.56 -1.51 6.59
N PRO A 17 -5.73 -0.30 7.12
CA PRO A 17 -6.15 -0.15 8.50
C PRO A 17 -7.66 -0.38 8.68
N TYR A 18 -8.44 -0.47 7.60
CA TYR A 18 -9.89 -0.29 7.66
C TYR A 18 -10.66 -1.54 8.08
N HIS A 19 -11.93 -1.32 8.38
CA HIS A 19 -12.98 -2.31 8.49
C HIS A 19 -13.35 -2.94 7.13
N GLN A 20 -13.94 -4.13 7.19
CA GLN A 20 -14.19 -4.98 6.02
C GLN A 20 -14.99 -4.29 4.92
N ALA A 21 -16.05 -3.53 5.26
CA ALA A 21 -16.89 -2.91 4.24
C ALA A 21 -16.10 -1.94 3.34
N LEU A 22 -15.15 -1.18 3.91
CA LEU A 22 -14.29 -0.32 3.12
C LEU A 22 -13.27 -1.12 2.30
N ASN A 23 -12.75 -2.23 2.85
CA ASN A 23 -11.85 -3.12 2.11
C ASN A 23 -12.54 -3.77 0.91
N ASP A 24 -13.79 -4.19 1.06
CA ASP A 24 -14.58 -4.76 -0.03
C ASP A 24 -14.77 -3.74 -1.16
N HIS A 25 -14.99 -2.46 -0.83
CA HIS A 25 -15.04 -1.38 -1.81
C HIS A 25 -13.70 -1.16 -2.52
N GLU A 26 -12.57 -1.21 -1.80
CA GLU A 26 -11.25 -1.09 -2.40
C GLU A 26 -10.93 -2.26 -3.35
N ILE A 27 -11.27 -3.49 -2.94
CA ILE A 27 -11.11 -4.69 -3.77
C ILE A 27 -11.94 -4.57 -5.04
N GLU A 28 -13.21 -4.15 -4.93
CA GLU A 28 -14.07 -3.96 -6.09
C GLU A 28 -13.52 -2.90 -7.05
N PHE A 29 -13.01 -1.79 -6.51
CA PHE A 29 -12.37 -0.74 -7.30
C PHE A 29 -11.14 -1.25 -8.04
N LEU A 30 -10.22 -1.94 -7.34
CA LEU A 30 -9.01 -2.51 -7.94
C LEU A 30 -9.36 -3.53 -9.05
N ALA A 31 -10.34 -4.39 -8.81
CA ALA A 31 -10.81 -5.35 -9.79
C ALA A 31 -11.32 -4.68 -11.07
N LYS A 32 -12.11 -3.59 -10.95
CA LYS A 32 -12.59 -2.80 -12.11
C LYS A 32 -11.46 -2.16 -12.93
N THR A 33 -10.30 -1.98 -12.33
CA THR A 33 -9.11 -1.44 -12.99
C THR A 33 -8.16 -2.52 -13.52
N GLY A 34 -8.54 -3.80 -13.44
CA GLY A 34 -7.74 -4.92 -13.93
C GLY A 34 -6.68 -5.42 -12.96
N ILE A 35 -6.77 -5.06 -11.67
CA ILE A 35 -5.87 -5.55 -10.62
C ILE A 35 -6.61 -6.58 -9.78
N GLU A 36 -6.04 -7.79 -9.71
CA GLU A 36 -6.53 -8.87 -8.87
C GLU A 36 -6.00 -8.69 -7.43
N VAL A 37 -6.89 -8.60 -6.45
CA VAL A 37 -6.49 -8.69 -5.04
C VAL A 37 -6.51 -10.16 -4.64
N VAL A 38 -5.33 -10.77 -4.52
CA VAL A 38 -5.19 -12.21 -4.19
C VAL A 38 -5.32 -12.48 -2.69
N HIS A 39 -5.13 -11.45 -1.88
CA HIS A 39 -5.26 -11.50 -0.43
C HIS A 39 -5.52 -10.11 0.12
N GLU A 40 -6.35 -10.02 1.15
CA GLU A 40 -6.62 -8.78 1.87
C GLU A 40 -6.43 -9.00 3.37
N GLN A 41 -5.88 -7.99 4.03
CA GLN A 41 -5.75 -7.94 5.48
C GLN A 41 -6.05 -6.52 5.98
N GLY A 42 -7.14 -6.38 6.73
CA GLY A 42 -7.54 -5.16 7.43
C GLY A 42 -7.15 -5.17 8.92
N LEU A 43 -7.02 -4.00 9.53
CA LEU A 43 -6.94 -3.83 11.00
C LEU A 43 -8.31 -3.62 11.66
N GLY A 44 -9.39 -3.42 10.89
CA GLY A 44 -10.74 -3.30 11.42
C GLY A 44 -11.13 -1.91 11.93
N ILE A 45 -10.27 -0.90 11.74
CA ILE A 45 -10.49 0.46 12.26
C ILE A 45 -11.66 1.12 11.50
N GLY A 46 -12.53 1.80 12.24
CA GLY A 46 -13.71 2.47 11.71
C GLY A 46 -14.98 1.60 11.75
N SER A 47 -14.90 0.36 12.24
CA SER A 47 -16.06 -0.51 12.39
C SER A 47 -17.09 0.03 13.41
N GLY A 48 -16.62 0.78 14.43
CA GLY A 48 -17.48 1.51 15.36
C GLY A 48 -17.89 2.92 14.89
N GLY A 49 -17.44 3.34 13.70
CA GLY A 49 -17.67 4.66 13.11
C GLY A 49 -16.40 5.50 12.94
N GLY A 50 -16.49 6.57 12.14
CA GLY A 50 -15.33 7.39 11.73
C GLY A 50 -14.59 8.12 12.84
N GLN A 51 -15.14 8.19 14.06
CA GLN A 51 -14.41 8.66 15.24
C GLN A 51 -13.20 7.79 15.59
N GLU A 52 -13.17 6.54 15.12
CA GLU A 52 -12.04 5.63 15.30
C GLU A 52 -10.89 5.90 14.34
N ASP A 53 -11.10 6.67 13.27
CA ASP A 53 -10.10 6.88 12.21
C ASP A 53 -8.82 7.54 12.76
N ILE A 54 -8.91 8.27 13.86
CA ILE A 54 -7.74 8.82 14.58
C ILE A 54 -6.74 7.73 15.01
N GLN A 55 -7.21 6.50 15.23
CA GLN A 55 -6.38 5.36 15.61
C GLN A 55 -5.46 4.91 14.46
N ILE A 56 -5.83 5.20 13.21
CA ILE A 56 -5.00 4.89 12.03
C ILE A 56 -3.65 5.59 12.15
N ALA A 57 -3.66 6.91 12.38
CA ALA A 57 -2.46 7.72 12.54
C ALA A 57 -1.68 7.38 13.82
N GLN A 58 -2.35 6.85 14.84
CA GLN A 58 -1.76 6.45 16.12
C GLN A 58 -1.24 5.01 16.13
N THR A 59 -1.38 4.27 15.03
CA THR A 59 -0.99 2.85 14.99
C THR A 59 0.52 2.70 15.22
N PRO A 60 0.98 1.91 16.21
CA PRO A 60 2.40 1.76 16.49
C PRO A 60 3.17 1.18 15.31
N ARG A 61 4.38 1.69 15.04
CA ARG A 61 5.27 1.25 13.94
C ARG A 61 5.42 -0.27 13.87
N SER A 62 5.56 -0.96 14.99
CA SER A 62 5.68 -2.42 15.05
C SER A 62 4.41 -3.13 14.59
N THR A 63 3.24 -2.61 14.94
CA THR A 63 1.94 -3.12 14.51
C THR A 63 1.80 -2.96 12.99
N ILE A 64 2.16 -1.79 12.46
CA ILE A 64 2.18 -1.52 11.01
C ILE A 64 3.07 -2.53 10.27
N LEU A 65 4.31 -2.69 10.74
CA LEU A 65 5.27 -3.61 10.12
C LEU A 65 4.74 -5.05 10.12
N ASN A 66 4.28 -5.54 11.27
CA ASN A 66 3.75 -6.90 11.38
C ASN A 66 2.51 -7.10 10.51
N HIS A 67 1.64 -6.09 10.44
CA HIS A 67 0.44 -6.12 9.62
C HIS A 67 0.78 -6.23 8.13
N ILE A 68 1.66 -5.38 7.62
CA ILE A 68 2.10 -5.43 6.20
C ILE A 68 2.73 -6.80 5.90
N LEU A 69 3.60 -7.31 6.77
CA LEU A 69 4.22 -8.63 6.59
C LEU A 69 3.18 -9.76 6.61
N SER A 70 2.14 -9.66 7.43
CA SER A 70 1.09 -10.68 7.51
C SER A 70 0.21 -10.76 6.26
N ALA A 71 0.15 -9.67 5.48
CA ALA A 71 -0.61 -9.60 4.24
C ALA A 71 0.11 -10.31 3.08
N ASP A 72 1.44 -10.51 3.14
CA ASP A 72 2.22 -11.07 2.04
C ASP A 72 1.76 -12.48 1.64
N ARG A 73 1.63 -12.73 0.34
CA ARG A 73 1.28 -14.04 -0.22
C ARG A 73 2.13 -14.35 -1.45
N PRO A 74 2.60 -15.59 -1.64
CA PRO A 74 3.44 -15.97 -2.79
C PRO A 74 2.85 -15.59 -4.15
N GLU A 75 1.53 -15.56 -4.28
CA GLU A 75 0.79 -15.29 -5.51
C GLU A 75 0.71 -13.79 -5.86
N ALA A 76 1.07 -12.89 -4.93
CA ALA A 76 1.06 -11.45 -5.14
C ALA A 76 2.35 -10.96 -5.78
N ASP A 77 2.24 -10.09 -6.78
CA ASP A 77 3.37 -9.38 -7.41
C ASP A 77 3.93 -8.30 -6.47
N ALA A 78 3.05 -7.68 -5.66
CA ALA A 78 3.37 -6.61 -4.73
C ALA A 78 2.38 -6.54 -3.56
N ILE A 79 2.76 -5.82 -2.50
CA ILE A 79 1.82 -5.40 -1.45
C ILE A 79 1.37 -3.96 -1.71
N VAL A 80 0.07 -3.73 -1.72
CA VAL A 80 -0.53 -2.40 -1.71
C VAL A 80 -0.95 -2.05 -0.29
N VAL A 81 -0.42 -0.94 0.23
CA VAL A 81 -0.84 -0.37 1.50
C VAL A 81 -1.73 0.84 1.24
N SER A 82 -3.04 0.65 1.36
CA SER A 82 -4.02 1.69 1.03
C SER A 82 -4.44 2.47 2.26
N CYS A 83 -3.76 3.59 2.53
CA CYS A 83 -4.21 4.64 3.46
C CYS A 83 -3.31 5.87 3.38
N THR A 84 -3.88 7.07 3.54
CA THR A 84 -3.12 8.33 3.63
C THR A 84 -2.60 8.63 5.03
N ASP A 85 -3.33 8.22 6.07
CA ASP A 85 -3.02 8.53 7.47
C ASP A 85 -2.15 7.46 8.14
N PHE A 86 -1.85 6.37 7.43
CA PHE A 86 -1.04 5.27 7.94
C PHE A 86 0.46 5.58 7.74
N PRO A 87 1.28 5.71 8.81
CA PRO A 87 2.65 6.22 8.71
C PRO A 87 3.64 5.14 8.24
N VAL A 88 3.56 4.78 6.95
CA VAL A 88 4.27 3.63 6.37
C VAL A 88 5.51 3.98 5.53
N LEU A 89 5.69 5.23 5.13
CA LEU A 89 6.72 5.62 4.15
C LEU A 89 8.14 5.19 4.54
N ASN A 90 8.50 5.32 5.82
CA ASN A 90 9.81 4.96 6.36
C ASN A 90 9.95 3.46 6.73
N LEU A 91 8.99 2.63 6.34
CA LEU A 91 9.02 1.17 6.47
C LEU A 91 9.17 0.46 5.12
N ILE A 92 8.85 1.15 4.01
CA ILE A 92 8.76 0.55 2.67
C ILE A 92 10.01 -0.24 2.33
N HIS A 93 11.19 0.40 2.39
CA HIS A 93 12.45 -0.24 2.04
C HIS A 93 12.77 -1.47 2.91
N ASP A 94 12.59 -1.36 4.23
CA ASP A 94 12.83 -2.46 5.17
C ASP A 94 11.92 -3.66 4.89
N VAL A 95 10.65 -3.40 4.54
CA VAL A 95 9.69 -4.46 4.19
C VAL A 95 10.07 -5.10 2.86
N GLU A 96 10.32 -4.31 1.82
CA GLU A 96 10.73 -4.82 0.50
C GLU A 96 11.97 -5.70 0.60
N CYS A 97 12.97 -5.29 1.38
CA CYS A 97 14.17 -6.11 1.63
C CYS A 97 13.86 -7.43 2.34
N ARG A 98 12.83 -7.49 3.18
CA ARG A 98 12.42 -8.70 3.90
C ARG A 98 11.62 -9.67 3.02
N ILE A 99 10.70 -9.15 2.21
CA ILE A 99 9.75 -9.98 1.44
C ILE A 99 10.18 -10.20 -0.01
N GLY A 100 11.11 -9.40 -0.54
CA GLY A 100 11.59 -9.49 -1.91
C GLY A 100 10.59 -9.03 -2.98
N LYS A 101 9.56 -8.27 -2.60
CA LYS A 101 8.49 -7.75 -3.47
C LYS A 101 8.29 -6.26 -3.24
N PRO A 102 7.86 -5.49 -4.25
CA PRO A 102 7.52 -4.08 -4.09
C PRO A 102 6.42 -3.86 -3.04
N VAL A 103 6.54 -2.77 -2.29
CA VAL A 103 5.51 -2.26 -1.39
C VAL A 103 5.09 -0.89 -1.88
N ILE A 104 3.83 -0.76 -2.28
CA ILE A 104 3.29 0.45 -2.90
C ILE A 104 2.25 1.05 -1.97
N THR A 105 2.42 2.33 -1.64
CA THR A 105 1.50 3.05 -0.74
C THR A 105 0.78 4.14 -1.52
N SER A 106 -0.44 4.51 -1.11
CA SER A 106 -1.19 5.60 -1.76
C SER A 106 -0.42 6.93 -1.72
N ASN A 107 0.27 7.21 -0.61
CA ASN A 107 1.10 8.41 -0.45
C ASN A 107 2.32 8.41 -1.39
N GLN A 108 3.09 7.32 -1.42
CA GLN A 108 4.26 7.18 -2.29
C GLN A 108 3.86 7.20 -3.77
N ALA A 109 2.76 6.55 -4.14
CA ALA A 109 2.25 6.55 -5.50
C ALA A 109 1.79 7.94 -5.95
N THR A 110 1.16 8.71 -5.05
CA THR A 110 0.77 10.10 -5.32
C THR A 110 2.00 10.98 -5.52
N PHE A 111 3.00 10.85 -4.65
CA PHE A 111 4.26 11.59 -4.76
C PHE A 111 5.01 11.26 -6.05
N TRP A 112 5.16 9.97 -6.37
CA TRP A 112 5.78 9.50 -7.61
C TRP A 112 5.05 10.05 -8.85
N ALA A 113 3.72 9.98 -8.86
CA ALA A 113 2.91 10.48 -9.98
C ALA A 113 3.06 12.00 -10.16
N ALA A 114 3.13 12.76 -9.06
CA ALA A 114 3.34 14.20 -9.09
C ALA A 114 4.72 14.58 -9.68
N LEU A 115 5.79 13.88 -9.29
CA LEU A 115 7.13 14.09 -9.85
C LEU A 115 7.16 13.83 -11.36
N ARG A 116 6.59 12.71 -11.80
CA ARG A 116 6.52 12.34 -13.24
C ARG A 116 5.68 13.34 -14.03
N ALA A 117 4.57 13.83 -13.47
CA ALA A 117 3.76 14.86 -14.09
C ALA A 117 4.49 16.21 -14.22
N ALA A 118 5.43 16.51 -13.32
CA ALA A 118 6.28 17.69 -13.36
C ALA A 118 7.51 17.56 -14.27
N GLY A 119 7.72 16.39 -14.90
CA GLY A 119 8.91 16.12 -15.72
C GLY A 119 10.19 15.92 -14.92
N ILE A 120 10.08 15.60 -13.62
CA ILE A 120 11.23 15.37 -12.73
C ILE A 120 11.51 13.88 -12.69
N ASP A 121 12.43 13.35 -13.50
CA ASP A 121 12.73 11.91 -13.62
C ASP A 121 13.78 11.38 -12.63
N ASP A 122 14.00 12.09 -11.52
CA ASP A 122 14.94 11.68 -10.49
C ASP A 122 14.56 10.31 -9.88
N LYS A 123 15.58 9.49 -9.63
CA LYS A 123 15.49 8.18 -8.97
C LYS A 123 15.91 8.30 -7.52
N LEU A 124 14.99 8.08 -6.60
CA LEU A 124 15.21 8.20 -5.15
C LEU A 124 15.48 6.82 -4.54
N ASN A 125 16.75 6.42 -4.55
CA ASN A 125 17.19 5.15 -3.98
C ASN A 125 16.92 5.08 -2.46
N GLY A 126 16.56 3.89 -1.97
CA GLY A 126 16.26 3.65 -0.54
C GLY A 126 14.87 4.11 -0.09
N MET A 127 14.03 4.66 -0.99
CA MET A 127 12.65 5.06 -0.71
C MET A 127 11.62 4.11 -1.34
N GLY A 128 12.01 2.84 -1.52
CA GLY A 128 11.21 1.80 -2.14
C GLY A 128 11.38 1.67 -3.65
N VAL A 129 11.00 0.51 -4.20
CA VAL A 129 11.18 0.18 -5.63
C VAL A 129 10.51 1.22 -6.54
N LEU A 130 9.30 1.69 -6.19
CA LEU A 130 8.56 2.65 -7.01
C LEU A 130 9.32 3.97 -7.22
N LEU A 131 9.90 4.55 -6.16
CA LEU A 131 10.61 5.82 -6.26
C LEU A 131 12.03 5.68 -6.83
N SER A 132 12.53 4.44 -6.99
CA SER A 132 13.79 4.17 -7.69
C SER A 132 13.65 4.06 -9.22
N GLN A 133 12.41 4.11 -9.73
CA GLN A 133 12.11 4.08 -11.18
C GLN A 133 12.45 5.38 -11.88
#